data_AF-N9ZMN2-F1
#
_entry.id   AF-N9ZMN2-F1
#
_cell.length_a   1.000
_cell.length_b   1.000
_cell.length_c   1.000
_cell.angle_alpha   90.00
_cell.angle_beta   90.00
_cell.angle_gamma   90.00
#
_symmetry.space_group_name_H-M   'P 1'
#
loop_
_entity.id
_entity.type
_entity.pdbx_description
1 polymer ?
#
loop_
_entity_poly.entity_id
_entity_poly.type
_entity_poly.pdbx_seq_one_letter_code
_entity_poly.pdbx_strand_id
1 'polypeptide(L)' 'MPEGVSGELIELLHYIEHTSETEAAGSSSPRIKELHRRVSQVKASEEIGVRYMQEWEERMYQLQDAKAEGRENRGTDIG' A
#
# COMPACT_ATOMS: atom_id res chain seq x y z
N MET A 1 27.36 -1.33 16.36
CA MET A 1 25.99 -0.80 16.43
C MET A 1 26.07 0.65 16.85
N PRO A 2 25.20 1.55 16.34
CA PRO A 2 25.14 2.94 16.83
C PRO A 2 24.87 2.95 18.33
N GLU A 3 25.63 3.71 19.11
CA GLU A 3 25.45 3.80 20.56
C GLU A 3 24.11 4.48 20.89
N GLY A 4 23.35 3.90 21.83
CA GLY A 4 22.08 4.44 22.31
C GLY A 4 20.84 4.03 21.49
N VAL A 5 20.99 3.28 20.40
CA VAL A 5 19.85 2.75 19.62
C VAL A 5 19.71 1.26 19.90
N SER A 6 18.49 0.80 20.26
CA SER A 6 18.25 -0.62 20.48
C SER A 6 18.39 -1.41 19.16
N GLY A 7 18.98 -2.61 19.23
CA GLY A 7 19.09 -3.48 18.06
C GLY A 7 17.73 -3.80 17.42
N GLU A 8 16.68 -3.95 18.23
CA GLU A 8 15.32 -4.14 17.75
C GLU A 8 14.80 -2.98 16.89
N LEU A 9 15.14 -1.72 17.24
CA LEU A 9 14.73 -0.57 16.44
C LEU A 9 15.45 -0.53 15.09
N ILE A 10 16.72 -0.92 15.04
CA ILE A 10 17.49 -1.01 13.79
C ILE A 10 16.89 -2.10 12.89
N GLU A 11 16.61 -3.28 13.45
CA GLU A 11 15.95 -4.37 12.73
C GLU A 11 14.57 -3.94 12.21
N LEU A 12 13.80 -3.19 13.02
CA LEU A 12 12.49 -2.70 12.61
C LEU A 12 12.58 -1.72 11.44
N LEU A 13 13.49 -0.75 11.51
CA LEU A 13 13.66 0.25 10.44
C LEU A 13 14.13 -0.43 9.15
N HIS A 14 15.08 -1.36 9.24
CA HIS A 14 15.53 -2.15 8.09
C HIS A 14 14.40 -2.97 7.47
N TYR A 15 13.57 -3.61 8.30
CA TYR A 15 12.40 -4.36 7.85
C TYR A 15 11.36 -3.45 7.18
N ILE A 16 11.10 -2.24 7.70
CA ILE A 16 10.15 -1.29 7.07
C ILE A 16 10.66 -0.82 5.70
N GLU A 17 11.96 -0.57 5.57
CA GLU A 17 12.55 -0.10 4.31
C GLU A 17 12.49 -1.16 3.21
N HIS A 18 12.66 -2.44 3.55
CA HIS A 18 12.75 -3.53 2.56
C HIS A 18 11.47 -4.37 2.45
N THR A 19 10.63 -4.36 3.47
CA THR A 19 9.33 -5.06 3.62
C THR A 19 9.27 -6.45 2.95
N SER A 20 10.30 -7.26 3.11
CA SER A 20 10.42 -8.57 2.46
C SER A 20 10.29 -9.72 3.44
N GLU A 21 9.83 -10.87 2.94
CA GLU A 21 9.68 -12.11 3.71
C GLU A 21 11.03 -12.64 4.22
N THR A 22 12.10 -12.41 3.44
CA THR A 22 13.48 -12.74 3.83
C THR A 22 13.97 -11.93 5.03
N GLU A 23 13.64 -10.63 5.09
CA GLU A 23 14.04 -9.76 6.21
C GLU A 23 13.24 -10.07 7.48
N ALA A 24 11.94 -10.39 7.35
CA ALA A 24 11.13 -10.82 8.48
C ALA A 24 11.60 -12.16 9.08
N ALA A 25 11.96 -13.12 8.23
CA ALA A 25 12.44 -14.42 8.67
C ALA A 25 13.80 -14.33 9.37
N GLY A 26 14.67 -13.42 8.91
CA GLY A 26 15.99 -13.16 9.47
C GLY A 26 16.01 -12.37 10.78
N SER A 27 14.92 -11.66 11.11
CA SER A 27 14.86 -10.86 12.34
C SER A 27 14.92 -11.73 13.61
N SER A 28 15.60 -11.21 14.64
CA SER A 28 15.63 -11.81 15.97
C SER A 28 14.43 -11.39 16.82
N SER A 29 13.75 -10.29 16.47
CA SER A 29 12.59 -9.75 17.19
C SER A 29 11.29 -10.55 16.93
N PRO A 30 10.65 -11.08 18.00
CA PRO A 30 9.33 -11.69 17.89
C PRO A 30 8.25 -10.70 17.42
N ARG A 31 8.40 -9.39 17.73
CA ARG A 31 7.44 -8.35 17.34
C ARG A 31 7.48 -8.09 15.84
N ILE A 32 8.67 -8.11 15.25
CA ILE A 32 8.85 -7.95 13.80
C ILE A 32 8.26 -9.14 13.04
N LYS A 33 8.45 -10.37 13.55
CA LYS A 33 7.82 -11.57 12.98
C LYS A 33 6.30 -11.52 13.02
N GLU A 34 5.72 -11.10 14.14
CA GLU A 34 4.27 -10.96 14.28
C GLU A 34 3.72 -9.84 13.38
N LEU A 35 4.44 -8.72 13.24
CA LEU A 35 4.10 -7.66 12.29
C LEU A 35 4.05 -8.20 10.86
N HIS A 36 5.08 -8.93 10.44
CA HIS A 36 5.14 -9.54 9.11
C HIS A 36 3.97 -10.50 8.88
N ARG A 37 3.68 -11.39 9.84
CA ARG A 37 2.55 -12.32 9.75
C ARG A 37 1.23 -11.59 9.49
N ARG A 38 0.96 -10.49 10.20
CA ARG A 38 -0.27 -9.70 10.01
C ARG A 38 -0.30 -9.02 8.64
N VAL A 39 0.81 -8.44 8.20
CA VAL A 39 0.92 -7.82 6.86
C VAL A 39 0.68 -8.86 5.77
N SER A 40 1.29 -10.05 5.88
CA SER A 40 1.11 -11.15 4.92
C SER A 40 -0.32 -11.67 4.90
N GLN A 41 -1.01 -11.74 6.05
CA GLN A 41 -2.44 -12.09 6.09
C GLN A 41 -3.33 -11.07 5.38
N VAL A 42 -3.06 -9.78 5.54
CA VAL A 42 -3.80 -8.73 4.82
C VAL A 42 -3.53 -8.82 3.32
N LYS A 43 -2.27 -9.04 2.90
CA LYS A 43 -1.91 -9.22 1.48
C LYS A 43 -2.52 -10.48 0.86
N ALA A 44 -2.58 -11.58 1.61
CA ALA A 44 -3.17 -12.84 1.16
C ALA A 44 -4.69 -12.84 1.19
N SER A 45 -5.33 -11.85 1.81
CA SER A 45 -6.77 -11.67 1.74
C SER A 45 -7.15 -11.17 0.35
N GLU A 46 -7.42 -12.13 -0.53
CA GLU A 46 -7.90 -11.91 -1.90
C GLU A 46 -9.11 -10.97 -1.92
N GLU A 47 -10.04 -11.11 -0.96
CA GLU A 47 -11.19 -10.23 -0.80
C GLU A 47 -10.82 -8.75 -0.61
N ILE A 48 -9.80 -8.45 0.21
CA ILE A 48 -9.32 -7.08 0.43
C ILE A 48 -8.63 -6.55 -0.83
N GLY A 49 -7.81 -7.39 -1.48
CA GLY A 49 -7.14 -7.04 -2.74
C GLY A 49 -8.13 -6.74 -3.86
N VAL A 50 -9.17 -7.57 -4.02
CA VAL A 50 -10.23 -7.42 -5.03
C VAL A 50 -11.05 -6.17 -4.78
N ARG A 51 -11.49 -5.93 -3.53
CA ARG A 51 -12.25 -4.71 -3.20
C ARG A 51 -11.45 -3.44 -3.50
N TYR A 52 -10.17 -3.42 -3.16
CA TYR A 52 -9.29 -2.30 -3.47
C TYR A 52 -9.15 -2.07 -4.98
N MET A 53 -9.01 -3.15 -5.76
CA MET A 53 -8.91 -3.08 -7.22
C MET A 53 -10.19 -2.55 -7.85
N GLN A 54 -11.36 -3.02 -7.41
CA GLN A 54 -12.67 -2.54 -7.86
C GLN A 54 -12.87 -1.05 -7.56
N GLU A 55 -12.62 -0.62 -6.32
CA GLU A 55 -12.73 0.79 -5.93
C GLU A 55 -11.80 1.69 -6.76
N TRP A 56 -10.60 1.22 -7.07
CA TRP A 56 -9.67 1.95 -7.92
C TRP A 56 -10.18 2.06 -9.36
N GLU A 57 -10.66 0.96 -9.94
CA GLU A 57 -11.23 0.95 -11.29
C GLU A 57 -12.43 1.89 -11.41
N GLU A 58 -13.39 1.83 -10.47
CA GLU A 58 -14.55 2.72 -10.42
C GLU A 58 -14.14 4.19 -10.37
N ARG A 59 -13.16 4.53 -9.52
CA ARG A 59 -12.64 5.90 -9.40
C ARG A 59 -12.02 6.38 -10.70
N MET A 60 -11.29 5.51 -11.41
CA MET A 60 -10.68 5.84 -12.69
C MET A 60 -11.73 6.06 -13.79
N TYR A 61 -12.80 5.27 -13.82
CA TYR A 61 -13.93 5.50 -14.73
C TYR A 61 -14.59 6.87 -14.46
N GLN A 62 -14.90 7.18 -13.19
CA GLN A 62 -15.50 8.47 -12.83
C GLN A 62 -14.63 9.67 -13.24
N LEU A 63 -13.31 9.57 -13.10
CA LEU A 63 -12.39 10.62 -13.55
C LEU A 63 -12.38 10.80 -15.07
N GLN A 64 -12.54 9.71 -15.83
CA GLN A 64 -12.64 9.78 -17.29
C GLN A 64 -13.96 10.42 -17.73
N ASP A 65 -15.07 10.03 -17.11
CA ASP A 65 -16.39 10.58 -17.41
C ASP A 65 -16.44 12.07 -17.10
N ALA A 66 -15.99 12.50 -15.91
CA ALA A 66 -15.92 13.91 -15.56
C ALA A 66 -15.04 14.73 -16.53
N LYS A 67 -13.97 14.13 -17.06
CA LYS A 67 -13.10 14.77 -18.07
C LYS A 67 -13.79 14.85 -19.44
N ALA A 68 -14.62 13.88 -19.79
CA ALA A 68 -15.41 13.88 -21.03
C ALA A 68 -16.53 14.92 -20.97
N GLU A 69 -17.31 14.95 -19.90
CA GLU A 69 -18.35 15.94 -19.65
C GLU A 69 -17.78 17.37 -19.63
N GLY A 70 -16.63 17.56 -18.99
CA GLY A 70 -15.94 18.86 -19.00
C GLY A 70 -15.45 19.30 -20.39
N ARG A 71 -15.23 18.37 -21.34
CA ARG A 71 -14.92 18.70 -22.74
C ARG A 71 -16.18 19.00 -23.55
N GLU A 72 -17.24 18.24 -23.34
CA GLU A 72 -18.54 18.43 -23.98
C GLU A 72 -19.15 19.78 -23.61
N ASN A 73 -19.21 20.09 -22.30
CA ASN A 73 -19.74 21.35 -21.80
C ASN A 73 -18.93 22.58 -22.25
N ARG A 74 -17.63 22.42 -22.56
CA ARG A 74 -16.81 23.51 -23.11
C ARG A 74 -17.07 23.75 -24.60
N GLY A 75 -17.58 22.75 -25.32
CA GLY A 75 -17.92 22.85 -26.74
C GLY A 75 -19.29 23.46 -26.99
N THR A 76 -20.20 23.39 -26.01
CA THR A 76 -21.56 23.93 -26.09
C THR A 76 -21.67 25.39 -25.61
N ASP A 77 -20.72 25.87 -24.80
CA ASP A 77 -20.70 27.24 -24.26
C ASP A 77 -20.07 28.29 -25.22
N ILE A 78 -19.64 27.86 -26.41
CA ILE A 78 -19.11 28.70 -27.51
C ILE A 78 -20.04 28.76 -28.74
N GLY A 79 -21.31 28.34 -28.58
CA GLY A 79 -22.36 28.40 -29.61
C GLY A 79 -23.34 29.54 -29.41
#